data_AF-A0A533RAY5-F1
#
_entry.id   AF-A0A533RAY5-F1
#
_cell.length_a   1.000
_cell.length_b   1.000
_cell.length_c   1.000
_cell.angle_alpha   90.00
_cell.angle_beta   90.00
_cell.angle_gamma   90.00
#
_symmetry.space_group_name_H-M   'P 1'
#
loop_
_entity.id
_entity.type
_entity.pdbx_description
1 polymer ?
#
loop_
_entity_poly.entity_id
_entity_poly.type
_entity_poly.pdbx_seq_one_letter_code
_entity_poly.pdbx_strand_id
1 'polypeptide(L)'
;MIQRQIFSKACGWLAATALFSLAGCAPATVTAPAPVISPPATRALFVDKVTPAVYELPSGALATWRQLAGHEPALVVFSAHPFLTPLHDEDRATVRAFVREAPPAELVRRGRALVADPVLTSPQTVSAAIEAGLVTEVVYVQPTTRPADKMSLADFQRNAFAAGFLSEQEALSLVQRDGVISGTVRGRPFRCAHPEALPRIDRPVIVHLDLGYFKDLFVNDIKTPLYDLLHQTVTAIRDAGWPVAAVTLSYSNQEAEFSLETRFLISNLADLLEHPEWLEAGAPPAWKMRADARMSRAMYAEGKAAELTAQAAEISPADPDAIYDLAFLRLSQRRTEEGLALLARAVESDTGYALAYLELIEEAVTQGQWKTAEILFSKAIAAFPDNPFIRIGQADQLIRRERGREALPLLQELQQLPWSSEFHPATPALLREMIAVATEQAASATPTP
;
A
#
# COMPACT_ATOMS: atom_id res chain seq x y z
N MET A 1 -20.48 -2.69 4.96
CA MET A 1 -20.86 -1.78 6.07
C MET A 1 -20.07 -2.01 7.39
N ILE A 2 -19.19 -3.02 7.47
CA ILE A 2 -18.29 -3.28 8.63
C ILE A 2 -16.97 -2.47 8.56
N GLN A 3 -16.64 -1.88 7.40
CA GLN A 3 -15.43 -1.05 7.21
C GLN A 3 -15.56 0.43 7.62
N ARG A 4 -16.70 0.89 8.16
CA ARG A 4 -16.95 2.34 8.38
C ARG A 4 -17.28 2.77 9.81
N GLN A 5 -17.16 1.91 10.81
CA GLN A 5 -17.56 2.26 12.18
C GLN A 5 -16.58 1.79 13.26
N ILE A 6 -15.31 2.18 13.18
CA ILE A 6 -14.40 2.15 14.34
C ILE A 6 -13.51 3.41 14.32
N PHE A 7 -14.11 4.60 14.46
CA PHE A 7 -13.36 5.82 14.78
C PHE A 7 -14.27 6.77 15.58
N SER A 8 -14.13 6.77 16.92
CA SER A 8 -14.52 7.90 17.78
C SER A 8 -14.09 7.72 19.24
N LYS A 9 -13.05 8.48 19.63
CA LYS A 9 -12.85 9.25 20.88
C LYS A 9 -13.02 8.58 22.26
N ALA A 10 -11.97 8.69 23.10
CA ALA A 10 -11.96 9.63 24.24
C ALA A 10 -10.61 9.61 25.02
N CYS A 11 -10.13 10.82 25.38
CA CYS A 11 -8.98 11.10 26.23
C CYS A 11 -9.24 10.85 27.72
N GLY A 12 -8.18 10.58 28.48
CA GLY A 12 -8.15 10.71 29.95
C GLY A 12 -6.71 10.71 30.48
N TRP A 13 -6.31 11.81 31.12
CA TRP A 13 -5.00 12.06 31.73
C TRP A 13 -4.70 11.17 32.94
N LEU A 14 -3.41 10.89 33.20
CA LEU A 14 -2.80 10.92 34.55
C LEU A 14 -1.27 10.88 34.48
N ALA A 15 -0.63 11.75 35.27
CA ALA A 15 0.81 11.94 35.36
C ALA A 15 1.48 10.88 36.27
N ALA A 16 2.69 10.44 35.91
CA ALA A 16 3.56 9.70 36.82
C ALA A 16 5.03 10.12 36.65
N THR A 17 5.62 10.43 37.80
CA THR A 17 6.98 10.95 38.05
C THR A 17 8.09 9.95 37.76
N ALA A 18 9.15 10.44 37.09
CA ALA A 18 10.40 9.72 36.83
C ALA A 18 11.30 9.65 38.08
N LEU A 19 11.94 8.50 38.28
CA LEU A 19 13.09 8.33 39.17
C LEU A 19 14.30 7.90 38.34
N PHE A 20 15.32 8.77 38.35
CA PHE A 20 16.64 8.55 37.79
C PHE A 20 17.38 7.43 38.54
N SER A 21 18.10 6.57 37.80
CA SER A 21 19.25 5.86 38.35
C SER A 21 20.43 5.90 37.37
N LEU A 22 21.59 6.21 37.93
CA LEU A 22 22.82 6.63 37.30
C LEU A 22 23.63 5.48 36.71
N ALA A 23 24.37 5.82 35.66
CA ALA A 23 25.26 5.01 34.85
C ALA A 23 26.46 4.42 35.63
N GLY A 24 26.93 3.26 35.16
CA GLY A 24 28.28 2.74 35.40
C GLY A 24 29.06 2.68 34.09
N CYS A 25 30.22 3.35 34.03
CA CYS A 25 31.13 3.36 32.89
C CYS A 25 31.93 2.05 32.79
N ALA A 26 32.04 1.48 31.59
CA ALA A 26 33.02 0.45 31.24
C ALA A 26 33.98 0.98 30.15
N PRO A 27 35.27 0.55 30.14
CA PRO A 27 36.31 1.16 29.32
C PRO A 27 36.24 0.75 27.84
N ALA A 28 36.64 1.67 26.97
CA ALA A 28 36.56 1.57 25.51
C ALA A 28 37.53 0.53 24.92
N THR A 29 36.98 -0.50 24.29
CA THR A 29 37.70 -1.37 23.35
C THR A 29 37.94 -0.64 22.04
N VAL A 30 39.21 -0.56 21.62
CA VAL A 30 39.64 -0.06 20.30
C VAL A 30 39.04 -0.95 19.21
N THR A 31 38.08 -0.43 18.46
CA THR A 31 37.42 -1.10 17.35
C THR A 31 38.33 -1.15 16.13
N ALA A 32 38.44 -2.33 15.52
CA ALA A 32 39.08 -2.53 14.21
C ALA A 32 38.44 -1.60 13.16
N PRO A 33 39.20 -1.13 12.15
CA PRO A 33 38.65 -0.27 11.11
C PRO A 33 37.50 -0.98 10.39
N ALA A 34 36.36 -0.28 10.28
CA ALA A 34 35.17 -0.79 9.63
C ALA A 34 35.50 -1.22 8.19
N PRO A 35 34.92 -2.34 7.70
CA PRO A 35 35.15 -2.79 6.33
C PRO A 35 34.74 -1.70 5.35
N VAL A 36 35.59 -1.45 4.34
CA VAL A 36 35.31 -0.50 3.27
C VAL A 36 34.16 -1.07 2.43
N ILE A 37 32.97 -0.49 2.57
CA ILE A 37 31.80 -0.86 1.78
C ILE A 37 31.95 -0.23 0.39
N SER A 38 31.99 -1.04 -0.66
CA SER A 38 32.02 -0.52 -2.05
C SER A 38 30.75 0.28 -2.35
N PRO A 39 30.80 1.36 -3.13
CA PRO A 39 29.59 2.10 -3.51
C PRO A 39 28.62 1.19 -4.28
N PRO A 40 27.30 1.36 -4.11
CA PRO A 40 26.33 0.55 -4.81
C PRO A 40 26.34 0.91 -6.30
N ALA A 41 26.05 -0.07 -7.16
CA ALA A 41 25.85 0.22 -8.58
C ALA A 41 24.60 1.12 -8.73
N THR A 42 24.71 2.17 -9.52
CA THR A 42 23.61 3.10 -9.80
C THR A 42 23.23 3.07 -11.27
N ARG A 43 21.99 3.42 -11.56
CA ARG A 43 21.38 3.44 -12.90
C ARG A 43 20.64 4.76 -13.11
N ALA A 44 20.58 5.21 -14.36
CA ALA A 44 19.69 6.28 -14.77
C ALA A 44 18.30 5.69 -15.05
N LEU A 45 17.28 6.11 -14.29
CA LEU A 45 15.93 5.58 -14.46
C LEU A 45 15.33 5.99 -15.80
N PHE A 46 14.60 5.05 -16.40
CA PHE A 46 13.97 5.20 -17.71
C PHE A 46 14.95 5.53 -18.85
N VAL A 47 16.23 5.18 -18.64
CA VAL A 47 17.30 5.19 -19.64
C VAL A 47 17.97 3.82 -19.65
N ASP A 48 18.41 3.38 -18.46
CA ASP A 48 18.88 2.02 -18.25
C ASP A 48 17.71 1.10 -17.93
N LYS A 49 17.79 -0.17 -18.40
CA LYS A 49 16.91 -1.23 -17.91
C LYS A 49 17.13 -1.43 -16.40
N VAL A 50 16.04 -1.38 -15.63
CA VAL A 50 16.00 -1.60 -14.18
C VAL A 50 14.84 -2.53 -13.84
N THR A 51 15.10 -3.60 -13.11
CA THR A 51 14.04 -4.45 -12.54
C THR A 51 13.69 -3.90 -11.15
N PRO A 52 12.46 -3.37 -10.94
CA PRO A 52 12.04 -2.89 -9.63
C PRO A 52 11.65 -4.02 -8.69
N ALA A 53 11.73 -3.78 -7.38
CA ALA A 53 11.08 -4.62 -6.40
C ALA A 53 9.63 -4.14 -6.17
N VAL A 54 8.66 -4.98 -6.49
CA VAL A 54 7.22 -4.64 -6.42
C VAL A 54 6.58 -5.29 -5.21
N TYR A 55 5.81 -4.52 -4.46
CA TYR A 55 5.14 -4.95 -3.24
C TYR A 55 3.65 -4.59 -3.27
N GLU A 56 2.85 -5.33 -2.50
CA GLU A 56 1.45 -4.96 -2.33
C GLU A 56 1.30 -3.72 -1.43
N LEU A 57 2.11 -3.59 -0.39
CA LEU A 57 2.10 -2.44 0.54
C LEU A 57 3.50 -1.84 0.66
N PRO A 58 3.63 -0.52 0.91
CA PRO A 58 4.91 0.17 1.02
C PRO A 58 5.77 -0.38 2.17
N SER A 59 5.16 -0.91 3.23
CA SER A 59 5.88 -1.55 4.34
C SER A 59 6.78 -2.69 3.88
N GLY A 60 6.41 -3.42 2.82
CA GLY A 60 7.24 -4.46 2.22
C GLY A 60 8.54 -3.94 1.59
N ALA A 61 8.53 -2.68 1.13
CA ALA A 61 9.70 -2.04 0.50
C ALA A 61 10.90 -1.92 1.45
N LEU A 62 10.67 -1.92 2.78
CA LEU A 62 11.71 -1.97 3.80
C LEU A 62 12.68 -3.15 3.60
N ALA A 63 12.22 -4.28 3.04
CA ALA A 63 13.06 -5.42 2.75
C ALA A 63 14.13 -5.12 1.68
N THR A 64 13.79 -4.29 0.68
CA THR A 64 14.75 -3.80 -0.33
C THR A 64 15.59 -2.67 0.23
N TRP A 65 14.97 -1.68 0.90
CA TRP A 65 15.71 -0.52 1.42
C TRP A 65 16.78 -0.92 2.42
N ARG A 66 16.54 -1.97 3.23
CA ARG A 66 17.51 -2.52 4.18
C ARG A 66 18.82 -2.93 3.54
N GLN A 67 18.79 -3.44 2.30
CA GLN A 67 19.99 -3.88 1.60
C GLN A 67 20.94 -2.72 1.30
N LEU A 68 20.42 -1.49 1.30
CA LEU A 68 21.19 -0.28 0.99
C LEU A 68 21.59 0.54 2.21
N ALA A 69 21.24 0.13 3.44
CA ALA A 69 21.47 0.91 4.65
C ALA A 69 22.94 1.32 4.87
N GLY A 70 23.90 0.49 4.44
CA GLY A 70 25.34 0.76 4.54
C GLY A 70 25.89 1.74 3.50
N HIS A 71 25.07 2.19 2.54
CA HIS A 71 25.47 3.08 1.44
C HIS A 71 24.88 4.49 1.56
N GLU A 72 24.33 4.82 2.74
CA GLU A 72 23.80 6.14 3.08
C GLU A 72 22.80 6.73 2.07
N PRO A 73 21.80 5.97 1.60
CA PRO A 73 20.93 6.40 0.51
C PRO A 73 20.00 7.54 0.92
N ALA A 74 19.71 8.43 -0.03
CA ALA A 74 18.52 9.27 0.03
C ALA A 74 17.30 8.47 -0.45
N LEU A 75 16.16 8.63 0.22
CA LEU A 75 14.89 8.03 -0.21
C LEU A 75 14.01 9.10 -0.84
N VAL A 76 13.67 8.93 -2.11
CA VAL A 76 12.65 9.73 -2.80
C VAL A 76 11.34 8.97 -2.78
N VAL A 77 10.27 9.58 -2.27
CA VAL A 77 8.95 8.97 -2.15
C VAL A 77 7.93 9.74 -2.98
N PHE A 78 7.29 9.05 -3.91
CA PHE A 78 6.11 9.51 -4.64
C PHE A 78 4.89 8.79 -4.06
N SER A 79 4.08 9.50 -3.27
CA SER A 79 2.88 8.96 -2.61
C SER A 79 1.90 10.07 -2.23
N ALA A 80 0.64 9.75 -1.94
CA ALA A 80 -0.31 10.73 -1.36
C ALA A 80 0.04 11.12 0.08
N HIS A 81 0.61 10.18 0.83
CA HIS A 81 1.04 10.35 2.21
C HIS A 81 2.51 9.92 2.35
N PRO A 82 3.40 10.71 2.97
CA PRO A 82 4.84 10.45 2.98
C PRO A 82 5.28 9.25 3.84
N PHE A 83 4.33 8.46 4.35
CA PHE A 83 4.53 7.33 5.27
C PHE A 83 5.35 7.68 6.52
N LEU A 84 5.15 8.90 7.00
CA LEU A 84 5.79 9.48 8.17
C LEU A 84 4.87 9.47 9.40
N THR A 85 3.87 8.58 9.49
CA THR A 85 3.11 8.43 10.74
C THR A 85 4.08 8.02 11.85
N PRO A 86 4.06 8.67 13.04
CA PRO A 86 4.96 8.33 14.14
C PRO A 86 4.84 6.86 14.56
N LEU A 87 5.95 6.32 15.03
CA LEU A 87 5.95 5.08 15.79
C LEU A 87 5.58 5.41 17.25
N HIS A 88 4.87 4.50 17.91
CA HIS A 88 4.63 4.61 19.35
C HIS A 88 5.95 4.41 20.09
N ASP A 89 6.23 5.24 21.10
CA ASP A 89 7.52 5.25 21.78
C ASP A 89 7.90 3.88 22.37
N GLU A 90 6.91 3.14 22.87
CA GLU A 90 7.07 1.80 23.44
C GLU A 90 7.46 0.75 22.38
N ASP A 91 7.07 0.96 21.12
CA ASP A 91 7.29 0.01 20.02
C ASP A 91 8.56 0.29 19.22
N ARG A 92 9.17 1.48 19.36
CA ARG A 92 10.31 1.90 18.52
C ARG A 92 11.44 0.89 18.48
N ALA A 93 11.83 0.35 19.64
CA ALA A 93 12.90 -0.64 19.73
C ALA A 93 12.53 -1.96 19.02
N THR A 94 11.28 -2.41 19.19
CA THR A 94 10.74 -3.61 18.56
C THR A 94 10.68 -3.46 17.04
N VAL A 95 10.13 -2.35 16.54
CA VAL A 95 10.06 -2.03 15.11
C VAL A 95 11.46 -1.93 14.52
N ARG A 96 12.39 -1.27 15.21
CA ARG A 96 13.79 -1.15 14.78
C ARG A 96 14.45 -2.51 14.60
N ALA A 97 14.36 -3.38 15.60
CA ALA A 97 14.93 -4.73 15.54
C ALA A 97 14.27 -5.54 14.42
N PHE A 98 12.94 -5.52 14.35
CA PHE A 98 12.17 -6.20 13.32
C PHE A 98 12.59 -5.80 11.90
N VAL A 99 12.64 -4.49 11.62
CA VAL A 99 13.05 -3.99 10.30
C VAL A 99 14.48 -4.41 9.96
N ARG A 100 15.42 -4.39 10.91
CA ARG A 100 16.83 -4.72 10.65
C ARG A 100 17.11 -6.21 10.53
N GLU A 101 16.35 -7.05 11.23
CA GLU A 101 16.75 -8.45 11.47
C GLU A 101 15.74 -9.47 10.92
N ALA A 102 14.47 -9.11 10.74
CA ALA A 102 13.45 -10.07 10.31
C ALA A 102 13.73 -10.62 8.89
N PRO A 103 13.40 -11.90 8.63
CA PRO A 103 13.39 -12.43 7.28
C PRO A 103 12.55 -11.54 6.34
N PRO A 104 12.94 -11.33 5.06
CA PRO A 104 12.18 -10.51 4.13
C PRO A 104 10.70 -10.90 4.03
N ALA A 105 10.39 -12.20 4.02
CA ALA A 105 9.01 -12.69 3.96
C ALA A 105 8.19 -12.28 5.20
N GLU A 106 8.78 -12.32 6.40
CA GLU A 106 8.12 -11.89 7.63
C GLU A 106 7.89 -10.38 7.66
N LEU A 107 8.86 -9.60 7.17
CA LEU A 107 8.74 -8.15 7.04
C LEU A 107 7.56 -7.79 6.11
N VAL A 108 7.42 -8.51 4.99
CA VAL A 108 6.27 -8.33 4.08
C VAL A 108 4.96 -8.79 4.72
N ARG A 109 4.93 -9.93 5.42
CA ARG A 109 3.71 -10.48 6.04
C ARG A 109 3.19 -9.58 7.17
N ARG A 110 4.05 -9.25 8.12
CA ARG A 110 3.69 -8.50 9.35
C ARG A 110 3.77 -6.99 9.20
N GLY A 111 4.09 -6.50 8.00
CA GLY A 111 3.89 -5.10 7.58
C GLY A 111 2.48 -4.82 7.04
N ARG A 112 1.59 -5.82 7.00
CA ARG A 112 0.20 -5.67 6.53
C ARG A 112 -0.74 -5.45 7.71
N ALA A 113 -1.66 -4.49 7.58
CA ALA A 113 -2.64 -4.23 8.62
C ALA A 113 -3.67 -5.36 8.79
N LEU A 114 -3.89 -6.19 7.77
CA LEU A 114 -4.91 -7.26 7.78
C LEU A 114 -4.31 -8.65 8.06
N VAL A 115 -3.36 -8.72 9.00
CA VAL A 115 -2.87 -9.98 9.59
C VAL A 115 -3.18 -9.98 11.08
N ALA A 116 -3.04 -11.12 11.77
CA ALA A 116 -3.34 -11.15 13.21
C ALA A 116 -2.34 -10.35 14.04
N ASP A 117 -1.06 -10.34 13.66
CA ASP A 117 0.06 -9.89 14.47
C ASP A 117 0.97 -8.83 13.79
N PRO A 118 0.42 -7.74 13.22
CA PRO A 118 1.24 -6.72 12.58
C PRO A 118 2.21 -6.08 13.57
N VAL A 119 3.40 -5.72 13.06
CA VAL A 119 4.44 -4.97 13.82
C VAL A 119 4.41 -3.48 13.47
N LEU A 120 4.05 -3.17 12.23
CA LEU A 120 3.88 -1.82 11.72
C LEU A 120 2.83 -1.83 10.62
N THR A 121 2.36 -0.65 10.26
CA THR A 121 1.43 -0.44 9.14
C THR A 121 2.05 0.45 8.07
N SER A 122 1.48 0.45 6.87
CA SER A 122 1.96 1.24 5.73
C SER A 122 2.22 2.72 6.04
N PRO A 123 1.36 3.45 6.77
CA PRO A 123 1.61 4.86 7.10
C PRO A 123 2.88 5.09 7.94
N GLN A 124 3.42 4.06 8.59
CA GLN A 124 4.64 4.13 9.41
C GLN A 124 5.92 3.74 8.65
N THR A 125 5.83 3.38 7.38
CA THR A 125 6.94 2.79 6.60
C THR A 125 8.21 3.64 6.61
N VAL A 126 8.12 4.93 6.29
CA VAL A 126 9.31 5.81 6.25
C VAL A 126 9.78 6.15 7.67
N SER A 127 8.88 6.31 8.64
CA SER A 127 9.26 6.44 10.06
C SER A 127 10.09 5.23 10.53
N ALA A 128 9.68 4.01 10.16
CA ALA A 128 10.39 2.78 10.49
C ALA A 128 11.75 2.69 9.78
N ALA A 129 11.86 3.16 8.53
CA ALA A 129 13.13 3.25 7.82
C ALA A 129 14.11 4.22 8.50
N ILE A 130 13.63 5.37 8.96
CA ILE A 130 14.42 6.37 9.70
C ILE A 130 14.90 5.78 11.03
N GLU A 131 14.00 5.17 11.80
CA GLU A 131 14.29 4.55 13.10
C GLU A 131 15.32 3.41 12.97
N ALA A 132 15.20 2.60 11.92
CA ALA A 132 16.16 1.54 11.60
C ALA A 132 17.47 2.03 10.99
N GLY A 133 17.57 3.32 10.65
CA GLY A 133 18.76 3.94 10.05
C GLY A 133 19.02 3.45 8.62
N LEU A 134 17.98 3.13 7.86
CA LEU A 134 18.11 2.62 6.49
C LEU A 134 18.37 3.74 5.48
N VAL A 135 18.01 4.98 5.82
CA VAL A 135 18.05 6.15 4.93
C VAL A 135 18.65 7.35 5.66
N THR A 136 19.37 8.18 4.94
CA THR A 136 20.04 9.38 5.51
C THR A 136 19.29 10.67 5.22
N GLU A 137 18.39 10.65 4.24
CA GLU A 137 17.56 11.78 3.83
C GLU A 137 16.24 11.27 3.26
N VAL A 138 15.16 12.02 3.47
CA VAL A 138 13.86 11.78 2.84
C VAL A 138 13.49 12.96 1.94
N VAL A 139 13.20 12.66 0.68
CA VAL A 139 12.65 13.60 -0.30
C VAL A 139 11.23 13.15 -0.63
N TYR A 140 10.25 13.88 -0.15
CA TYR A 140 8.85 13.63 -0.46
C TYR A 140 8.45 14.44 -1.69
N VAL A 141 7.96 13.78 -2.74
CA VAL A 141 7.37 14.44 -3.91
C VAL A 141 5.87 14.52 -3.69
N GLN A 142 5.39 15.69 -3.31
CA GLN A 142 3.98 15.89 -2.99
C GLN A 142 3.13 15.88 -4.28
N PRO A 143 2.12 15.01 -4.41
CA PRO A 143 1.20 15.07 -5.54
C PRO A 143 0.37 16.35 -5.45
N THR A 144 0.42 17.15 -6.51
CA THR A 144 -0.35 18.39 -6.64
C THR A 144 -0.49 18.76 -8.10
N THR A 145 -1.68 19.22 -8.49
CA THR A 145 -1.95 19.84 -9.80
C THR A 145 -1.79 21.36 -9.76
N ARG A 146 -1.59 21.94 -8.55
CA ARG A 146 -1.31 23.38 -8.41
C ARG A 146 0.11 23.66 -8.91
N PRO A 147 0.35 24.76 -9.65
CA PRO A 147 1.67 25.10 -10.14
C PRO A 147 2.74 25.24 -9.05
N ALA A 148 4.00 25.00 -9.40
CA ALA A 148 5.14 25.02 -8.47
C ALA A 148 5.28 26.34 -7.69
N ASP A 149 5.00 27.48 -8.33
CA ASP A 149 5.05 28.81 -7.71
C ASP A 149 3.94 29.05 -6.67
N LYS A 150 2.94 28.15 -6.62
CA LYS A 150 1.83 28.16 -5.63
C LYS A 150 2.06 27.21 -4.46
N MET A 151 3.19 26.52 -4.40
CA MET A 151 3.54 25.70 -3.24
C MET A 151 3.75 26.60 -2.01
N SER A 152 2.95 26.40 -0.98
CA SER A 152 2.92 27.24 0.23
C SER A 152 3.46 26.48 1.44
N LEU A 153 4.52 26.99 2.05
CA LEU A 153 5.06 26.48 3.32
C LEU A 153 3.98 26.39 4.39
N ALA A 154 3.19 27.45 4.57
CA ALA A 154 2.18 27.53 5.62
C ALA A 154 1.09 26.47 5.43
N ASP A 155 0.66 26.20 4.20
CA ASP A 155 -0.32 25.16 3.92
C ASP A 155 0.26 23.76 4.13
N PHE A 156 1.51 23.54 3.70
CA PHE A 156 2.19 22.28 3.95
C PHE A 156 2.35 22.01 5.45
N GLN A 157 2.85 22.97 6.23
CA GLN A 157 3.00 22.85 7.69
C GLN A 157 1.69 22.50 8.37
N ARG A 158 0.61 23.23 8.03
CA ARG A 158 -0.73 23.01 8.59
C ARG A 158 -1.26 21.63 8.24
N ASN A 159 -1.15 21.21 6.98
CA ASN A 159 -1.66 19.92 6.52
C ASN A 159 -0.84 18.76 7.08
N ALA A 160 0.49 18.90 7.16
CA ALA A 160 1.38 17.90 7.69
C ALA A 160 1.18 17.67 9.20
N PHE A 161 0.97 18.75 9.95
CA PHE A 161 0.61 18.67 11.36
C PHE A 161 -0.79 18.07 11.56
N ALA A 162 -1.78 18.52 10.79
CA ALA A 162 -3.15 18.00 10.88
C ALA A 162 -3.26 16.51 10.50
N ALA A 163 -2.48 16.07 9.53
CA ALA A 163 -2.35 14.65 9.15
C ALA A 163 -1.53 13.83 10.16
N GLY A 164 -0.90 14.48 11.15
CA GLY A 164 -0.21 13.82 12.26
C GLY A 164 1.14 13.21 11.92
N PHE A 165 1.71 13.49 10.74
CA PHE A 165 3.00 12.91 10.33
C PHE A 165 4.23 13.80 10.66
N LEU A 166 3.99 15.05 11.06
CA LEU A 166 4.99 15.93 11.69
C LEU A 166 4.52 16.39 13.06
N SER A 167 5.44 16.47 14.02
CA SER A 167 5.22 17.23 15.25
C SER A 167 5.11 18.73 14.96
N GLU A 168 4.52 19.48 15.89
CA GLU A 168 4.43 20.95 15.77
C GLU A 168 5.82 21.58 15.63
N GLN A 169 6.80 21.11 16.40
CA GLN A 169 8.18 21.60 16.34
C GLN A 169 8.83 21.33 14.99
N GLU A 170 8.69 20.12 14.45
CA GLU A 170 9.23 19.78 13.12
C GLU A 170 8.57 20.63 12.03
N ALA A 171 7.24 20.74 12.04
CA ALA A 171 6.50 21.54 11.08
C ALA A 171 6.99 22.99 11.11
N LEU A 172 7.05 23.62 12.28
CA LEU A 172 7.52 25.01 12.44
C LEU A 172 9.00 25.20 12.07
N SER A 173 9.82 24.16 12.14
CA SER A 173 11.23 24.22 11.75
C SER A 173 11.47 24.23 10.23
N LEU A 174 10.45 23.86 9.44
CA LEU A 174 10.57 23.82 7.98
C LEU A 174 10.71 25.23 7.40
N VAL A 175 11.53 25.34 6.36
CA VAL A 175 11.77 26.56 5.59
C VAL A 175 11.58 26.31 4.11
N GLN A 176 11.12 27.31 3.36
CA GLN A 176 10.98 27.23 1.91
C GLN A 176 12.03 28.09 1.23
N ARG A 177 12.78 27.50 0.28
CA ARG A 177 13.77 28.17 -0.57
C ARG A 177 13.69 27.60 -1.97
N ASP A 178 13.69 28.47 -2.97
CA ASP A 178 13.65 28.09 -4.40
C ASP A 178 12.53 27.08 -4.73
N GLY A 179 11.35 27.26 -4.13
CA GLY A 179 10.19 26.39 -4.34
C GLY A 179 10.24 25.06 -3.59
N VAL A 180 11.32 24.73 -2.87
CA VAL A 180 11.47 23.51 -2.10
C VAL A 180 11.28 23.80 -0.61
N ILE A 181 10.43 23.01 0.05
CA ILE A 181 10.28 23.04 1.51
C ILE A 181 11.32 22.08 2.11
N SER A 182 12.08 22.51 3.10
CA SER A 182 13.18 21.74 3.66
C SER A 182 13.33 21.93 5.17
N GLY A 183 13.92 20.96 5.85
CA GLY A 183 14.19 21.02 7.28
C GLY A 183 14.62 19.66 7.81
N THR A 184 14.25 19.35 9.04
CA THR A 184 14.50 18.05 9.64
C THR A 184 13.21 17.39 10.12
N VAL A 185 13.13 16.08 9.92
CA VAL A 185 12.04 15.23 10.41
C VAL A 185 12.69 14.04 11.09
N ARG A 186 12.39 13.84 12.38
CA ARG A 186 12.96 12.78 13.23
C ARG A 186 14.49 12.77 13.21
N GLY A 187 15.07 13.97 13.21
CA GLY A 187 16.51 14.18 13.14
C GLY A 187 17.15 13.88 11.77
N ARG A 188 16.36 13.61 10.73
CA ARG A 188 16.85 13.39 9.36
C ARG A 188 16.55 14.58 8.46
N PRO A 189 17.47 14.95 7.56
CA PRO A 189 17.18 15.87 6.46
C PRO A 189 15.90 15.47 5.71
N PHE A 190 15.03 16.45 5.53
CA PHE A 190 13.76 16.29 4.82
C PHE A 190 13.64 17.39 3.76
N ARG A 191 13.18 17.01 2.56
CA ARG A 191 12.73 17.93 1.51
C ARG A 191 11.35 17.52 1.03
N CYS A 192 10.47 18.49 0.84
CA CYS A 192 9.21 18.32 0.12
C CYS A 192 9.33 19.10 -1.21
N ALA A 193 9.18 18.37 -2.31
CA ALA A 193 9.37 18.85 -3.67
C ALA A 193 8.06 18.80 -4.47
N HIS A 194 7.95 19.72 -5.42
CA HIS A 194 6.89 19.73 -6.42
C HIS A 194 7.19 18.73 -7.55
N PRO A 195 6.19 18.07 -8.17
CA PRO A 195 6.40 17.11 -9.27
C PRO A 195 7.19 17.69 -10.46
N GLU A 196 6.99 18.97 -10.76
CA GLU A 196 7.68 19.69 -11.86
C GLU A 196 9.03 20.31 -11.44
N ALA A 197 9.41 20.21 -10.17
CA ALA A 197 10.63 20.81 -9.63
C ALA A 197 11.40 19.81 -8.75
N LEU A 198 11.69 18.64 -9.34
CA LEU A 198 12.44 17.58 -8.67
C LEU A 198 13.87 18.06 -8.35
N PRO A 199 14.34 17.88 -7.09
CA PRO A 199 15.61 18.44 -6.68
C PRO A 199 16.79 17.58 -7.15
N ARG A 200 17.96 18.19 -7.29
CA ARG A 200 19.21 17.45 -7.51
C ARG A 200 19.58 16.62 -6.27
N ILE A 201 20.10 15.42 -6.51
CA ILE A 201 20.60 14.49 -5.48
C ILE A 201 21.88 13.84 -5.98
N ASP A 202 23.01 14.08 -5.29
CA ASP A 202 24.35 13.63 -5.71
C ASP A 202 24.86 12.39 -4.96
N ARG A 203 23.96 11.64 -4.32
CA ARG A 203 24.26 10.41 -3.55
C ARG A 203 23.34 9.28 -4.01
N PRO A 204 23.64 7.99 -3.69
CA PRO A 204 22.78 6.88 -4.06
C PRO A 204 21.32 7.13 -3.66
N VAL A 205 20.41 6.93 -4.60
CA VAL A 205 18.98 7.18 -4.40
C VAL A 205 18.21 5.86 -4.38
N ILE A 206 17.30 5.73 -3.43
CA ILE A 206 16.19 4.79 -3.50
C ILE A 206 14.98 5.58 -3.99
N VAL A 207 14.36 5.14 -5.08
CA VAL A 207 13.09 5.72 -5.55
C VAL A 207 11.96 4.78 -5.17
N HIS A 208 10.99 5.29 -4.42
CA HIS A 208 9.75 4.59 -4.13
C HIS A 208 8.57 5.28 -4.80
N LEU A 209 7.82 4.54 -5.64
CA LEU A 209 6.55 5.00 -6.18
C LEU A 209 5.40 4.17 -5.65
N ASP A 210 4.44 4.84 -5.05
CA ASP A 210 3.22 4.27 -4.52
C ASP A 210 2.03 4.65 -5.42
N LEU A 211 1.07 3.73 -5.57
CA LEU A 211 -0.14 3.96 -6.38
C LEU A 211 -0.88 5.23 -5.93
N GLY A 212 -0.87 5.52 -4.63
CA GLY A 212 -1.52 6.69 -4.07
C GLY A 212 -0.99 8.01 -4.57
N TYR A 213 0.23 8.07 -5.13
CA TYR A 213 0.73 9.28 -5.79
C TYR A 213 -0.21 9.79 -6.90
N PHE A 214 -0.78 8.87 -7.68
CA PHE A 214 -1.66 9.21 -8.79
C PHE A 214 -3.05 9.62 -8.34
N LYS A 215 -3.50 9.18 -7.14
CA LYS A 215 -4.84 9.45 -6.62
C LYS A 215 -5.14 10.95 -6.53
N ASP A 216 -4.21 11.72 -5.96
CA ASP A 216 -4.42 13.16 -5.73
C ASP A 216 -4.11 14.01 -6.98
N LEU A 217 -3.51 13.41 -8.01
CA LEU A 217 -3.29 14.01 -9.33
C LEU A 217 -4.43 13.71 -10.30
N PHE A 218 -5.17 12.62 -10.10
CA PHE A 218 -6.24 12.19 -10.97
C PHE A 218 -7.58 12.87 -10.63
N VAL A 219 -8.17 13.53 -11.63
CA VAL A 219 -9.51 14.13 -11.55
C VAL A 219 -10.52 13.28 -12.31
N ASN A 220 -10.23 12.97 -13.58
CA ASN A 220 -10.93 12.01 -14.42
C ASN A 220 -10.13 11.81 -15.73
N ASP A 221 -10.48 10.79 -16.50
CA ASP A 221 -9.76 10.47 -17.75
C ASP A 221 -9.91 11.55 -18.86
N ILE A 222 -10.77 12.58 -18.69
CA ILE A 222 -10.84 13.72 -19.62
C ILE A 222 -9.81 14.80 -19.25
N LYS A 223 -9.76 15.19 -17.97
CA LYS A 223 -8.90 16.28 -17.49
C LYS A 223 -7.47 15.83 -17.25
N THR A 224 -7.30 14.61 -16.78
CA THR A 224 -6.03 14.03 -16.36
C THR A 224 -5.99 12.56 -16.80
N PRO A 225 -5.87 12.29 -18.11
CA PRO A 225 -5.78 10.92 -18.61
C PRO A 225 -4.64 10.17 -17.89
N LEU A 226 -4.94 9.00 -17.31
CA LEU A 226 -3.98 8.31 -16.44
C LEU A 226 -2.69 7.89 -17.15
N TYR A 227 -2.77 7.51 -18.43
CA TYR A 227 -1.60 7.16 -19.23
C TYR A 227 -0.72 8.39 -19.54
N ASP A 228 -1.32 9.56 -19.74
CA ASP A 228 -0.57 10.81 -19.92
C ASP A 228 0.11 11.23 -18.61
N LEU A 229 -0.60 11.10 -17.48
CA LEU A 229 -0.06 11.36 -16.15
C LEU A 229 1.11 10.44 -15.81
N LEU A 230 0.99 9.14 -16.15
CA LEU A 230 2.07 8.17 -16.04
C LEU A 230 3.28 8.63 -16.87
N HIS A 231 3.08 8.94 -18.16
CA HIS A 231 4.15 9.39 -19.05
C HIS A 231 4.85 10.67 -18.54
N GLN A 232 4.08 11.64 -18.05
CA GLN A 232 4.63 12.88 -17.46
C GLN A 232 5.48 12.59 -16.23
N THR A 233 5.01 11.71 -15.35
CA THR A 233 5.70 11.33 -14.10
C THR A 233 7.04 10.66 -14.40
N VAL A 234 7.06 9.66 -15.30
CA VAL A 234 8.31 8.94 -15.65
C VAL A 234 9.28 9.84 -16.40
N THR A 235 8.78 10.75 -17.24
CA THR A 235 9.62 11.76 -17.93
C THR A 235 10.29 12.70 -16.92
N ALA A 236 9.54 13.21 -15.94
CA ALA A 236 10.10 14.06 -14.90
C ALA A 236 11.20 13.34 -14.09
N ILE A 237 10.99 12.07 -13.73
CA ILE A 237 11.98 11.27 -13.01
C ILE A 237 13.23 11.00 -13.86
N ARG A 238 13.06 10.68 -15.15
CA ARG A 238 14.15 10.51 -16.11
C ARG A 238 15.01 11.76 -16.17
N ASP A 239 14.37 12.92 -16.34
CA ASP A 239 15.03 14.20 -16.52
C ASP A 239 15.71 14.71 -15.23
N ALA A 240 15.28 14.23 -14.06
CA ALA A 240 15.94 14.50 -12.78
C ALA A 240 17.35 13.86 -12.68
N GLY A 241 17.64 12.82 -13.47
CA GLY A 241 18.99 12.27 -13.64
C GLY A 241 19.63 11.71 -12.36
N TRP A 242 18.82 11.21 -11.42
CA TRP A 242 19.33 10.70 -10.14
C TRP A 242 20.19 9.43 -10.29
N PRO A 243 21.25 9.26 -9.47
CA PRO A 243 22.02 8.03 -9.43
C PRO A 243 21.28 6.97 -8.59
N VAL A 244 20.33 6.27 -9.21
CA VAL A 244 19.40 5.37 -8.50
C VAL A 244 20.03 4.00 -8.25
N ALA A 245 20.06 3.58 -6.99
CA ALA A 245 20.58 2.29 -6.54
C ALA A 245 19.48 1.22 -6.41
N ALA A 246 18.23 1.61 -6.16
CA ALA A 246 17.09 0.70 -6.14
C ALA A 246 15.77 1.43 -6.45
N VAL A 247 14.82 0.70 -7.03
CA VAL A 247 13.44 1.16 -7.22
C VAL A 247 12.49 0.20 -6.52
N THR A 248 11.59 0.74 -5.73
CA THR A 248 10.51 -0.03 -5.09
C THR A 248 9.16 0.52 -5.49
N LEU A 249 8.23 -0.35 -5.86
CA LEU A 249 6.86 0.04 -6.23
C LEU A 249 5.84 -0.57 -5.26
N SER A 250 4.75 0.14 -4.98
CA SER A 250 3.62 -0.41 -4.18
C SER A 250 2.26 -0.18 -4.84
N TYR A 251 1.48 -1.26 -4.93
CA TYR A 251 0.10 -1.20 -5.39
C TYR A 251 -0.85 -0.55 -4.38
N SER A 252 -0.63 -0.78 -3.09
CA SER A 252 -1.45 -0.30 -1.97
C SER A 252 -2.94 -0.65 -2.05
N ASN A 253 -3.39 -1.50 -2.96
CA ASN A 253 -4.80 -1.86 -3.11
C ASN A 253 -5.36 -2.64 -1.91
N GLN A 254 -4.51 -3.32 -1.12
CA GLN A 254 -4.93 -3.89 0.16
C GLN A 254 -5.31 -2.82 1.21
N GLU A 255 -5.03 -1.55 0.96
CA GLU A 255 -5.61 -0.42 1.68
C GLU A 255 -6.94 -0.04 1.00
N ALA A 256 -7.99 0.20 1.79
CA ALA A 256 -9.35 0.40 1.27
C ALA A 256 -9.55 1.70 0.45
N GLU A 257 -8.48 2.44 0.15
CA GLU A 257 -8.53 3.75 -0.49
C GLU A 257 -8.30 3.73 -2.02
N PHE A 258 -7.82 2.63 -2.60
CA PHE A 258 -7.37 2.60 -4.00
C PHE A 258 -8.10 1.57 -4.85
N SER A 259 -8.66 2.01 -5.98
CA SER A 259 -9.38 1.15 -6.93
C SER A 259 -8.45 0.15 -7.64
N LEU A 260 -8.94 -1.07 -7.84
CA LEU A 260 -8.27 -2.06 -8.70
C LEU A 260 -8.20 -1.61 -10.16
N GLU A 261 -9.11 -0.76 -10.64
CA GLU A 261 -9.05 -0.18 -11.99
C GLU A 261 -7.84 0.74 -12.21
N THR A 262 -7.11 1.12 -11.15
CA THR A 262 -5.86 1.91 -11.25
C THR A 262 -4.61 1.08 -10.96
N ARG A 263 -4.76 -0.19 -10.57
CA ARG A 263 -3.65 -1.09 -10.22
C ARG A 263 -2.59 -1.18 -11.32
N PHE A 264 -3.05 -1.16 -12.57
CA PHE A 264 -2.21 -1.20 -13.77
C PHE A 264 -1.13 -0.11 -13.82
N LEU A 265 -1.30 1.01 -13.13
CA LEU A 265 -0.28 2.08 -13.13
C LEU A 265 1.05 1.59 -12.56
N ILE A 266 1.01 0.71 -11.56
CA ILE A 266 2.22 0.13 -10.96
C ILE A 266 2.82 -0.94 -11.86
N SER A 267 2.01 -1.80 -12.48
CA SER A 267 2.46 -2.77 -13.49
C SER A 267 3.15 -2.06 -14.65
N ASN A 268 2.51 -1.01 -15.19
CA ASN A 268 3.04 -0.22 -16.29
C ASN A 268 4.30 0.57 -15.90
N LEU A 269 4.41 1.07 -14.66
CA LEU A 269 5.66 1.63 -14.14
C LEU A 269 6.78 0.61 -14.14
N ALA A 270 6.50 -0.62 -13.70
CA ALA A 270 7.48 -1.70 -13.70
C ALA A 270 7.94 -2.04 -15.13
N ASP A 271 6.98 -2.16 -16.06
CA ASP A 271 7.27 -2.41 -17.46
C ASP A 271 8.13 -1.31 -18.09
N LEU A 272 7.83 -0.03 -17.82
CA LEU A 272 8.62 1.10 -18.34
C LEU A 272 10.04 1.16 -17.75
N LEU A 273 10.25 0.64 -16.54
CA LEU A 273 11.60 0.50 -15.98
C LEU A 273 12.37 -0.63 -16.65
N GLU A 274 11.69 -1.71 -17.04
CA GLU A 274 12.31 -2.83 -17.75
C GLU A 274 12.51 -2.58 -19.25
N HIS A 275 11.66 -1.72 -19.82
CA HIS A 275 11.57 -1.36 -21.24
C HIS A 275 11.57 0.17 -21.43
N PRO A 276 12.66 0.87 -21.04
CA PRO A 276 12.74 2.33 -21.14
C PRO A 276 12.56 2.84 -22.58
N GLU A 277 12.85 2.02 -23.59
CA GLU A 277 12.68 2.36 -25.00
C GLU A 277 11.21 2.67 -25.39
N TRP A 278 10.23 2.18 -24.62
CA TRP A 278 8.80 2.41 -24.90
C TRP A 278 8.37 3.86 -24.68
N LEU A 279 9.13 4.66 -23.92
CA LEU A 279 8.84 6.09 -23.76
C LEU A 279 8.92 6.85 -25.08
N GLU A 280 9.87 6.50 -25.94
CA GLU A 280 10.08 7.17 -27.23
C GLU A 280 9.47 6.38 -28.39
N ALA A 281 9.55 5.05 -28.36
CA ALA A 281 9.05 4.17 -29.43
C ALA A 281 7.52 4.00 -29.42
N GLY A 282 6.87 4.33 -28.29
CA GLY A 282 5.45 4.12 -28.05
C GLY A 282 5.20 2.84 -27.22
N ALA A 283 4.27 2.96 -26.28
CA ALA A 283 3.83 1.87 -25.42
C ALA A 283 3.12 0.74 -26.19
N PRO A 284 2.98 -0.47 -25.59
CA PRO A 284 2.26 -1.58 -26.20
C PRO A 284 0.86 -1.19 -26.71
N PRO A 285 0.40 -1.71 -27.87
CA PRO A 285 -0.89 -1.33 -28.44
C PRO A 285 -2.09 -1.49 -27.49
N ALA A 286 -2.05 -2.49 -26.60
CA ALA A 286 -3.10 -2.71 -25.60
C ALA A 286 -3.24 -1.55 -24.62
N TRP A 287 -2.15 -0.87 -24.26
CA TRP A 287 -2.21 0.31 -23.38
C TRP A 287 -2.99 1.44 -24.01
N LYS A 288 -2.79 1.66 -25.33
CA LYS A 288 -3.57 2.64 -26.09
C LYS A 288 -5.04 2.27 -26.13
N MET A 289 -5.38 1.01 -26.40
CA MET A 289 -6.77 0.56 -26.39
C MET A 289 -7.43 0.76 -25.02
N ARG A 290 -6.71 0.46 -23.94
CA ARG A 290 -7.19 0.68 -22.57
C ARG A 290 -7.36 2.18 -22.26
N ALA A 291 -6.40 3.03 -22.67
CA ALA A 291 -6.53 4.48 -22.56
C ALA A 291 -7.79 4.99 -23.30
N ASP A 292 -7.97 4.56 -24.54
CA ASP A 292 -9.12 4.94 -25.38
C ASP A 292 -10.46 4.40 -24.80
N ALA A 293 -10.44 3.22 -24.18
CA ALA A 293 -11.62 2.64 -23.51
C ALA A 293 -12.02 3.49 -22.30
N ARG A 294 -11.06 3.88 -21.46
CA ARG A 294 -11.28 4.75 -20.30
C ARG A 294 -11.81 6.12 -20.71
N MET A 295 -11.19 6.74 -21.71
CA MET A 295 -11.67 7.99 -22.29
C MET A 295 -13.10 7.86 -22.82
N SER A 296 -13.39 6.79 -23.56
CA SER A 296 -14.73 6.52 -24.09
C SER A 296 -15.76 6.38 -22.97
N ARG A 297 -15.43 5.70 -21.87
CA ARG A 297 -16.28 5.60 -20.67
C ARG A 297 -16.51 6.96 -20.03
N ALA A 298 -15.46 7.77 -19.87
CA ALA A 298 -15.58 9.12 -19.32
C ALA A 298 -16.45 10.05 -20.19
N MET A 299 -16.54 9.78 -21.50
CA MET A 299 -17.42 10.46 -22.46
C MET A 299 -18.80 9.78 -22.62
N TYR A 300 -19.17 8.83 -21.75
CA TYR A 300 -20.43 8.08 -21.78
C TYR A 300 -20.66 7.24 -23.05
N ALA A 301 -19.59 6.88 -23.76
CA ALA A 301 -19.62 6.03 -24.95
C ALA A 301 -19.41 4.55 -24.58
N GLU A 302 -20.32 3.98 -23.79
CA GLU A 302 -20.20 2.64 -23.18
C GLU A 302 -19.97 1.52 -24.20
N GLY A 303 -20.63 1.59 -25.38
CA GLY A 303 -20.46 0.58 -26.43
C GLY A 303 -19.03 0.54 -26.98
N LYS A 304 -18.44 1.72 -27.23
CA LYS A 304 -17.06 1.84 -27.70
C LYS A 304 -16.07 1.44 -26.60
N ALA A 305 -16.33 1.83 -25.36
CA ALA A 305 -15.51 1.41 -24.22
C ALA A 305 -15.49 -0.12 -24.09
N ALA A 306 -16.66 -0.77 -24.19
CA ALA A 306 -16.76 -2.22 -24.12
C ALA A 306 -16.03 -2.95 -25.26
N GLU A 307 -16.13 -2.43 -26.49
CA GLU A 307 -15.40 -2.96 -27.65
C GLU A 307 -13.88 -2.88 -27.43
N LEU A 308 -13.37 -1.72 -27.04
CA LEU A 308 -11.95 -1.48 -26.83
C LEU A 308 -11.39 -2.31 -25.66
N THR A 309 -12.15 -2.46 -24.57
CA THR A 309 -11.77 -3.33 -23.45
C THR A 309 -11.66 -4.80 -23.89
N ALA A 310 -12.60 -5.28 -24.72
CA ALA A 310 -12.53 -6.65 -25.23
C ALA A 310 -11.33 -6.85 -26.18
N GLN A 311 -11.09 -5.90 -27.08
CA GLN A 311 -9.95 -5.95 -28.00
C GLN A 311 -8.61 -5.93 -27.25
N ALA A 312 -8.48 -5.08 -26.22
CA ALA A 312 -7.26 -5.01 -25.40
C ALA A 312 -6.93 -6.37 -24.75
N ALA A 313 -7.93 -7.05 -24.18
CA ALA A 313 -7.76 -8.37 -23.59
C ALA A 313 -7.50 -9.47 -24.64
N GLU A 314 -8.01 -9.32 -25.86
CA GLU A 314 -7.78 -10.26 -26.96
C GLU A 314 -6.34 -10.21 -27.47
N ILE A 315 -5.77 -9.01 -27.64
CA ILE A 315 -4.39 -8.85 -28.13
C ILE A 315 -3.34 -9.06 -27.04
N SER A 316 -3.73 -8.95 -25.76
CA SER A 316 -2.88 -9.20 -24.59
C SER A 316 -3.51 -10.24 -23.65
N PRO A 317 -3.64 -11.52 -24.07
CA PRO A 317 -4.36 -12.55 -23.31
C PRO A 317 -3.64 -13.03 -22.05
N ALA A 318 -2.40 -12.54 -21.82
CA ALA A 318 -1.58 -12.81 -20.64
C ALA A 318 -1.41 -11.56 -19.73
N ASP A 319 -1.97 -10.41 -20.12
CA ASP A 319 -1.93 -9.19 -19.30
C ASP A 319 -3.08 -9.25 -18.26
N PRO A 320 -2.77 -9.42 -16.95
CA PRO A 320 -3.79 -9.50 -15.92
C PRO A 320 -4.65 -8.24 -15.84
N ASP A 321 -4.10 -7.08 -16.17
CA ASP A 321 -4.82 -5.81 -16.10
C ASP A 321 -5.88 -5.70 -17.20
N ALA A 322 -5.54 -6.10 -18.43
CA ALA A 322 -6.50 -6.16 -19.53
C ALA A 322 -7.59 -7.22 -19.29
N ILE A 323 -7.22 -8.38 -18.73
CA ILE A 323 -8.16 -9.43 -18.37
C ILE A 323 -9.09 -8.96 -17.24
N TYR A 324 -8.57 -8.25 -16.23
CA TYR A 324 -9.37 -7.68 -15.16
C TYR A 324 -10.36 -6.63 -15.68
N ASP A 325 -9.92 -5.72 -16.57
CA ASP A 325 -10.81 -4.73 -17.19
C ASP A 325 -11.99 -5.41 -17.90
N LEU A 326 -11.72 -6.52 -18.61
CA LEU A 326 -12.77 -7.33 -19.24
C LEU A 326 -13.64 -8.06 -18.21
N ALA A 327 -13.06 -8.61 -17.14
CA ALA A 327 -13.80 -9.24 -16.05
C ALA A 327 -14.80 -8.27 -15.43
N PHE A 328 -14.33 -7.07 -15.08
CA PHE A 328 -15.14 -5.98 -14.53
C PHE A 328 -16.29 -5.59 -15.48
N LEU A 329 -16.00 -5.46 -16.77
CA LEU A 329 -17.01 -5.21 -17.80
C LEU A 329 -18.07 -6.33 -17.87
N ARG A 330 -17.68 -7.60 -17.79
CA ARG A 330 -18.64 -8.72 -17.82
C ARG A 330 -19.50 -8.78 -16.57
N LEU A 331 -18.91 -8.50 -15.40
CA LEU A 331 -19.65 -8.41 -14.14
C LEU A 331 -20.67 -7.28 -14.16
N SER A 332 -20.31 -6.09 -14.68
CA SER A 332 -21.24 -4.96 -14.79
C SER A 332 -22.39 -5.23 -15.77
N GLN A 333 -22.15 -6.05 -16.80
CA GLN A 333 -23.16 -6.54 -17.74
C GLN A 333 -24.03 -7.69 -17.20
N ARG A 334 -23.91 -8.04 -15.90
CA ARG A 334 -24.59 -9.19 -15.27
C ARG A 334 -24.22 -10.55 -15.90
N ARG A 335 -23.12 -10.64 -16.63
CA ARG A 335 -22.54 -11.89 -17.16
C ARG A 335 -21.63 -12.51 -16.10
N THR A 336 -22.22 -12.86 -14.96
CA THR A 336 -21.49 -13.19 -13.73
C THR A 336 -20.53 -14.37 -13.88
N GLU A 337 -20.95 -15.45 -14.53
CA GLU A 337 -20.12 -16.66 -14.68
C GLU A 337 -18.85 -16.37 -15.49
N GLU A 338 -18.97 -15.69 -16.62
CA GLU A 338 -17.83 -15.28 -17.45
C GLU A 338 -16.94 -14.27 -16.73
N GLY A 339 -17.54 -13.27 -16.06
CA GLY A 339 -16.81 -12.29 -15.28
C GLY A 339 -15.98 -12.94 -14.17
N LEU A 340 -16.53 -13.91 -13.46
CA LEU A 340 -15.81 -14.67 -12.42
C LEU A 340 -14.71 -15.57 -13.00
N ALA A 341 -14.91 -16.14 -14.19
CA ALA A 341 -13.89 -16.93 -14.88
C ALA A 341 -12.71 -16.06 -15.33
N LEU A 342 -12.98 -14.87 -15.88
CA LEU A 342 -11.95 -13.90 -16.25
C LEU A 342 -11.23 -13.35 -15.02
N LEU A 343 -11.97 -13.04 -13.95
CA LEU A 343 -11.36 -12.60 -12.70
C LEU A 343 -10.44 -13.68 -12.12
N ALA A 344 -10.82 -14.96 -12.18
CA ALA A 344 -9.95 -16.06 -11.76
C ALA A 344 -8.64 -16.10 -12.56
N ARG A 345 -8.69 -15.88 -13.88
CA ARG A 345 -7.50 -15.78 -14.73
C ARG A 345 -6.62 -14.57 -14.37
N ALA A 346 -7.21 -13.41 -14.11
CA ALA A 346 -6.44 -12.24 -13.65
C ALA A 346 -5.73 -12.53 -12.31
N VAL A 347 -6.42 -13.22 -11.39
CA VAL A 347 -5.89 -13.61 -10.07
C VAL A 347 -4.76 -14.64 -10.16
N GLU A 348 -4.79 -15.54 -11.15
CA GLU A 348 -3.70 -16.51 -11.38
C GLU A 348 -2.38 -15.82 -11.72
N SER A 349 -2.44 -14.69 -12.42
CA SER A 349 -1.27 -13.89 -12.80
C SER A 349 -0.91 -12.83 -11.74
N ASP A 350 -1.91 -12.18 -11.14
CA ASP A 350 -1.73 -11.20 -10.06
C ASP A 350 -2.79 -11.39 -8.97
N THR A 351 -2.37 -11.98 -7.86
CA THR A 351 -3.21 -12.27 -6.70
C THR A 351 -3.88 -11.02 -6.11
N GLY A 352 -3.37 -9.82 -6.35
CA GLY A 352 -3.99 -8.59 -5.85
C GLY A 352 -5.40 -8.35 -6.39
N TYR A 353 -5.71 -8.84 -7.60
CA TYR A 353 -7.06 -8.78 -8.15
C TYR A 353 -8.08 -9.61 -7.36
N ALA A 354 -7.65 -10.48 -6.45
CA ALA A 354 -8.55 -11.25 -5.58
C ALA A 354 -9.29 -10.35 -4.58
N LEU A 355 -8.86 -9.10 -4.39
CA LEU A 355 -9.63 -8.09 -3.66
C LEU A 355 -11.04 -7.88 -4.26
N ALA A 356 -11.22 -8.07 -5.56
CA ALA A 356 -12.54 -8.03 -6.19
C ALA A 356 -13.48 -9.15 -5.68
N TYR A 357 -12.94 -10.29 -5.21
CA TYR A 357 -13.79 -11.29 -4.54
C TYR A 357 -14.35 -10.75 -3.23
N LEU A 358 -13.61 -9.94 -2.48
CA LEU A 358 -14.09 -9.34 -1.23
C LEU A 358 -15.23 -8.35 -1.49
N GLU A 359 -15.11 -7.52 -2.53
CA GLU A 359 -16.16 -6.60 -2.96
C GLU A 359 -17.43 -7.37 -3.37
N LEU A 360 -17.26 -8.45 -4.15
CA LEU A 360 -18.37 -9.29 -4.59
C LEU A 360 -19.03 -10.08 -3.44
N ILE A 361 -18.28 -10.42 -2.37
CA ILE A 361 -18.85 -11.05 -1.17
C ILE A 361 -19.87 -10.12 -0.52
N GLU A 362 -19.51 -8.85 -0.32
CA GLU A 362 -20.41 -7.87 0.31
C GLU A 362 -21.71 -7.71 -0.49
N GLU A 363 -21.60 -7.64 -1.82
CA GLU A 363 -22.75 -7.57 -2.72
C GLU A 363 -23.60 -8.85 -2.65
N ALA A 364 -22.99 -10.03 -2.76
CA ALA A 364 -23.69 -11.30 -2.72
C ALA A 364 -24.42 -11.53 -1.39
N VAL A 365 -23.77 -11.17 -0.27
CA VAL A 365 -24.37 -11.21 1.07
C VAL A 365 -25.58 -10.27 1.16
N THR A 366 -25.46 -9.04 0.68
CA THR A 366 -26.53 -8.04 0.74
C THR A 366 -27.75 -8.47 -0.08
N GLN A 367 -27.52 -9.16 -1.20
CA GLN A 367 -28.59 -9.72 -2.03
C GLN A 367 -29.11 -11.09 -1.57
N GLY A 368 -28.56 -11.66 -0.48
CA GLY A 368 -28.93 -13.00 -0.01
C GLY A 368 -28.52 -14.14 -0.94
N GLN A 369 -27.55 -13.90 -1.84
CA GLN A 369 -27.00 -14.91 -2.75
C GLN A 369 -25.97 -15.80 -2.04
N TRP A 370 -26.43 -16.57 -1.06
CA TRP A 370 -25.56 -17.27 -0.12
C TRP A 370 -24.60 -18.28 -0.76
N LYS A 371 -25.04 -19.02 -1.79
CA LYS A 371 -24.19 -19.98 -2.50
C LYS A 371 -23.04 -19.27 -3.23
N THR A 372 -23.34 -18.13 -3.85
CA THR A 372 -22.32 -17.29 -4.51
C THR A 372 -21.33 -16.76 -3.47
N ALA A 373 -21.83 -16.24 -2.33
CA ALA A 373 -20.98 -15.75 -1.26
C ALA A 373 -20.04 -16.84 -0.72
N GLU A 374 -20.51 -18.08 -0.52
CA GLU A 374 -19.68 -19.20 -0.06
C GLU A 374 -18.54 -19.54 -1.04
N ILE A 375 -18.82 -19.51 -2.36
CA ILE A 375 -17.79 -19.70 -3.40
C ILE A 375 -16.77 -18.55 -3.35
N LEU A 376 -17.24 -17.31 -3.23
CA LEU A 376 -16.36 -16.13 -3.21
C LEU A 376 -15.49 -16.09 -1.94
N PHE A 377 -16.04 -16.42 -0.76
CA PHE A 377 -15.26 -16.59 0.47
C PHE A 377 -14.15 -17.61 0.28
N SER A 378 -14.45 -18.76 -0.32
CA SER A 378 -13.45 -19.80 -0.58
C SER A 378 -12.31 -19.29 -1.48
N LYS A 379 -12.64 -18.56 -2.54
CA LYS A 379 -11.66 -17.94 -3.45
C LYS A 379 -10.82 -16.86 -2.75
N ALA A 380 -11.44 -16.01 -1.94
CA ALA A 380 -10.75 -14.95 -1.20
C ALA A 380 -9.81 -15.51 -0.12
N ILE A 381 -10.24 -16.54 0.62
CA ILE A 381 -9.41 -17.23 1.62
C ILE A 381 -8.22 -17.92 0.96
N ALA A 382 -8.41 -18.53 -0.22
CA ALA A 382 -7.32 -19.15 -0.97
C ALA A 382 -6.28 -18.11 -1.45
N ALA A 383 -6.73 -16.92 -1.87
CA ALA A 383 -5.83 -15.85 -2.32
C ALA A 383 -5.12 -15.13 -1.17
N PHE A 384 -5.77 -15.01 -0.01
CA PHE A 384 -5.26 -14.30 1.15
C PHE A 384 -5.30 -15.17 2.42
N PRO A 385 -4.52 -16.27 2.49
CA PRO A 385 -4.59 -17.23 3.59
C PRO A 385 -4.23 -16.62 4.95
N ASP A 386 -3.36 -15.60 4.94
CA ASP A 386 -2.88 -14.87 6.12
C ASP A 386 -3.82 -13.75 6.58
N ASN A 387 -4.94 -13.53 5.89
CA ASN A 387 -5.94 -12.54 6.28
C ASN A 387 -7.08 -13.20 7.09
N PRO A 388 -7.00 -13.19 8.44
CA PRO A 388 -8.02 -13.83 9.28
C PRO A 388 -9.38 -13.11 9.22
N PHE A 389 -9.42 -11.84 8.81
CA PHE A 389 -10.66 -11.07 8.75
C PHE A 389 -11.64 -11.58 7.70
N ILE A 390 -11.15 -12.26 6.66
CA ILE A 390 -12.02 -12.91 5.67
C ILE A 390 -12.80 -14.07 6.32
N ARG A 391 -12.13 -14.86 7.16
CA ARG A 391 -12.77 -15.96 7.92
C ARG A 391 -13.69 -15.43 9.02
N ILE A 392 -13.35 -14.30 9.66
CA ILE A 392 -14.28 -13.61 10.58
C ILE A 392 -15.56 -13.21 9.84
N GLY A 393 -15.44 -12.61 8.66
CA GLY A 393 -16.58 -12.29 7.80
C GLY A 393 -17.41 -13.51 7.45
N GLN A 394 -16.78 -14.64 7.10
CA GLN A 394 -17.48 -15.90 6.83
C GLN A 394 -18.25 -16.41 8.06
N ALA A 395 -17.63 -16.37 9.24
CA ALA A 395 -18.27 -16.79 10.49
C ALA A 395 -19.46 -15.89 10.88
N ASP A 396 -19.33 -14.57 10.71
CA ASP A 396 -20.44 -13.62 10.91
C ASP A 396 -21.62 -13.96 9.98
N GLN A 397 -21.36 -14.27 8.71
CA GLN A 397 -22.40 -14.69 7.77
C GLN A 397 -23.09 -15.99 8.15
N LEU A 398 -22.35 -16.96 8.70
CA LEU A 398 -22.93 -18.21 9.22
C LEU A 398 -23.82 -17.94 10.42
N ILE A 399 -23.38 -17.10 11.37
CA ILE A 399 -24.17 -16.71 12.55
C ILE A 399 -25.47 -16.02 12.15
N ARG A 400 -25.43 -15.07 11.20
CA ARG A 400 -26.63 -14.36 10.72
C ARG A 400 -27.67 -15.28 10.09
N ARG A 401 -27.26 -16.46 9.64
CA ARG A 401 -28.11 -17.50 9.05
C ARG A 401 -28.47 -18.60 10.04
N GLU A 402 -28.22 -18.38 11.34
CA GLU A 402 -28.44 -19.34 12.42
C GLU A 402 -27.64 -20.64 12.28
N ARG A 403 -26.54 -20.61 11.53
CA ARG A 403 -25.65 -21.76 11.30
C ARG A 403 -24.50 -21.79 12.30
N GLY A 404 -24.80 -21.56 13.58
CA GLY A 404 -23.80 -21.49 14.65
C GLY A 404 -22.90 -22.72 14.76
N ARG A 405 -23.44 -23.92 14.51
CA ARG A 405 -22.67 -25.18 14.52
C ARG A 405 -21.51 -25.18 13.52
N GLU A 406 -21.66 -24.52 12.37
CA GLU A 406 -20.62 -24.41 11.34
C GLU A 406 -19.66 -23.25 11.60
N ALA A 407 -20.13 -22.17 12.23
CA ALA A 407 -19.30 -21.02 12.59
C ALA A 407 -18.31 -21.33 13.72
N LEU A 408 -18.72 -22.18 14.67
CA LEU A 408 -17.98 -22.43 15.90
C LEU A 408 -16.53 -22.91 15.71
N PRO A 409 -16.21 -23.95 14.89
CA PRO A 409 -14.83 -24.37 14.69
C PRO A 409 -13.95 -23.27 14.09
N LEU A 410 -14.47 -22.51 13.13
CA LEU A 410 -13.75 -21.39 12.52
C LEU A 410 -13.40 -20.32 13.55
N LEU A 411 -14.36 -19.96 14.42
CA LEU A 411 -14.16 -18.96 15.45
C LEU A 411 -13.19 -19.42 16.54
N GLN A 412 -13.22 -20.71 16.89
CA GLN A 412 -12.28 -21.29 17.85
C GLN A 412 -10.85 -21.23 17.33
N GLU A 413 -10.61 -21.56 16.05
CA GLU A 413 -9.30 -21.40 15.41
C GLU A 413 -8.85 -19.94 15.40
N LEU A 414 -9.74 -19.01 15.00
CA LEU A 414 -9.45 -17.58 14.97
C LEU A 414 -9.10 -17.00 16.34
N GLN A 415 -9.71 -17.51 17.42
CA GLN A 415 -9.43 -17.07 18.79
C GLN A 415 -8.01 -17.42 19.25
N GLN A 416 -7.38 -18.44 18.68
CA GLN A 416 -6.01 -18.85 19.03
C GLN A 416 -4.93 -18.04 18.31
N LEU A 417 -5.30 -17.18 17.36
CA LEU A 417 -4.32 -16.37 16.65
C LEU A 417 -3.68 -15.32 17.58
N PRO A 418 -2.41 -14.95 17.34
CA PRO A 418 -1.66 -13.99 18.16
C PRO A 418 -2.10 -12.54 17.87
N TRP A 419 -3.35 -12.21 18.16
CA TRP A 419 -3.91 -10.89 17.88
C TRP A 419 -3.10 -9.78 18.54
N SER A 420 -2.62 -8.83 17.72
CA SER A 420 -1.90 -7.66 18.20
C SER A 420 -2.77 -6.82 19.14
N SER A 421 -2.29 -6.57 20.36
CA SER A 421 -2.94 -5.69 21.31
C SER A 421 -2.93 -4.23 20.88
N GLU A 422 -2.00 -3.84 20.02
CA GLU A 422 -1.87 -2.47 19.51
C GLU A 422 -2.82 -2.25 18.33
N PHE A 423 -2.73 -3.10 17.30
CA PHE A 423 -3.46 -2.89 16.05
C PHE A 423 -4.86 -3.53 16.06
N HIS A 424 -5.06 -4.58 16.87
CA HIS A 424 -6.30 -5.35 16.92
C HIS A 424 -6.83 -5.61 18.35
N PRO A 425 -6.84 -4.61 19.26
CA PRO A 425 -7.21 -4.80 20.67
C PRO A 425 -8.62 -5.36 20.88
N ALA A 426 -9.56 -5.01 20.00
CA ALA A 426 -10.96 -5.41 20.12
C ALA A 426 -11.26 -6.82 19.59
N THR A 427 -10.39 -7.38 18.73
CA THR A 427 -10.69 -8.63 18.02
C THR A 427 -10.84 -9.84 18.95
N PRO A 428 -10.00 -10.05 19.99
CA PRO A 428 -10.21 -11.15 20.93
C PRO A 428 -11.56 -11.10 21.67
N ALA A 429 -12.05 -9.90 21.99
CA ALA A 429 -13.35 -9.73 22.64
C ALA A 429 -14.50 -10.03 21.66
N LEU A 430 -14.43 -9.49 20.45
CA LEU A 430 -15.38 -9.78 19.37
C LEU A 430 -15.52 -11.29 19.13
N LEU A 431 -14.39 -12.02 19.04
CA LEU A 431 -14.41 -13.46 18.81
C LEU A 431 -15.09 -14.24 19.96
N ARG A 432 -14.90 -13.82 21.22
CA ARG A 432 -15.61 -14.41 22.37
C ARG A 432 -17.12 -14.22 22.26
N GLU A 433 -17.57 -13.04 21.87
CA GLU A 433 -18.99 -12.74 21.69
C GLU A 433 -19.58 -13.58 20.56
N MET A 434 -18.91 -13.65 19.40
CA MET A 434 -19.33 -14.48 18.27
C MET A 434 -19.42 -15.97 18.64
N ILE A 435 -18.47 -16.49 19.43
CA ILE A 435 -18.46 -17.87 19.92
C ILE A 435 -19.67 -18.14 20.82
N ALA A 436 -20.02 -17.20 21.72
CA ALA A 436 -21.18 -17.34 22.60
C ALA A 436 -22.48 -17.46 21.79
N VAL A 437 -22.69 -16.54 20.83
CA VAL A 437 -23.87 -16.57 19.94
C VAL A 437 -23.91 -17.86 19.11
N ALA A 438 -22.79 -18.27 18.52
CA ALA A 438 -22.72 -19.49 17.72
C ALA A 438 -23.00 -20.75 18.56
N THR A 439 -22.58 -20.76 19.83
CA THR A 439 -22.83 -21.87 20.78
C THR A 439 -24.32 -21.98 21.12
N GLU A 440 -24.99 -20.85 21.39
CA GLU A 440 -26.43 -20.82 21.66
C GLU A 440 -27.24 -21.33 20.45
N GLN A 441 -26.91 -20.87 19.24
CA GLN A 441 -27.51 -21.34 17.99
C GLN A 441 -27.27 -22.84 17.76
N ALA A 442 -26.06 -23.34 18.04
CA ALA A 442 -25.74 -24.75 17.88
C ALA A 442 -26.52 -25.65 18.85
N ALA A 443 -26.83 -25.14 20.05
CA ALA A 443 -27.61 -25.83 21.08
C ALA A 443 -29.13 -25.80 20.79
N SER A 444 -29.64 -24.74 20.16
CA SER A 444 -31.05 -24.62 19.77
C SER A 444 -31.39 -25.36 18.46
N ALA A 445 -30.41 -25.62 17.61
CA ALA A 445 -30.58 -26.41 16.39
C ALA A 445 -30.90 -27.88 16.73
N THR A 446 -32.13 -28.30 16.48
CA THR A 446 -32.58 -29.70 16.63
C THR A 446 -31.65 -30.62 15.84
N PRO A 447 -31.20 -31.76 16.41
CA PRO A 447 -30.39 -32.71 15.67
C PRO A 447 -31.19 -33.18 14.45
N THR A 448 -30.65 -32.97 13.26
CA THR A 448 -31.22 -33.46 12.00
C THR A 448 -31.23 -35.00 12.08
N PRO A 449 -32.38 -35.66 11.87
CA PRO A 449 -32.51 -37.11 12.02
C PRO A 449 -31.67 -37.92 11.02
#